data_AF-A0A7J8UCG4-F1
#
_entry.id   AF-A0A7J8UCG4-F1
#
_cell.length_a   1.000
_cell.length_b   1.000
_cell.length_c   1.000
_cell.angle_alpha   90.00
_cell.angle_beta   90.00
_cell.angle_gamma   90.00
#
_symmetry.space_group_name_H-M   'P 1'
#
loop_
_entity.id
_entity.type
_entity.pdbx_description
1 polymer ?
#
loop_
_entity_poly.entity_id
_entity_poly.type
_entity_poly.pdbx_seq_one_letter_code
_entity_poly.pdbx_strand_id
1 'polypeptide(L)' 'MSTSVVEFSGEKVKAMWNKRLIEIFCDICIKEILKGNRSNTHFTKDGWLKIMTNFEK' A
#
# COMPACT_ATOMS: atom_id res chain seq x y z
N MET A 1 -29.37 4.08 21.24
CA MET A 1 -27.98 4.31 20.79
C MET A 1 -28.05 4.70 19.32
N SER A 2 -28.17 5.99 19.03
CA SER A 2 -28.33 6.48 17.65
C SER A 2 -27.00 6.39 16.93
N THR A 3 -26.93 5.58 15.88
CA THR A 3 -25.79 5.55 14.95
C THR A 3 -25.88 6.78 14.05
N SER A 4 -25.00 7.76 14.29
CA SER A 4 -24.85 8.89 13.40
C SER A 4 -24.27 8.44 12.07
N VAL A 5 -25.03 8.63 11.00
CA VAL A 5 -24.55 8.55 9.62
C VAL A 5 -23.53 9.68 9.45
N VAL A 6 -22.25 9.33 9.32
CA VAL A 6 -21.22 10.29 8.92
C VAL A 6 -21.40 10.54 7.44
N GLU A 7 -22.00 11.68 7.12
CA GLU A 7 -22.01 12.23 5.77
C GLU A 7 -20.56 12.59 5.40
N PHE A 8 -19.96 11.80 4.51
CA PHE A 8 -18.64 12.09 3.96
C PHE A 8 -18.78 13.23 2.95
N SER A 9 -18.64 14.47 3.40
CA SER A 9 -18.36 15.60 2.52
C SER A 9 -17.10 15.28 1.74
N GLY A 10 -17.14 15.45 0.41
CA GLY A 10 -16.22 14.85 -0.57
C GLY A 10 -14.77 15.35 -0.57
N GLU A 11 -14.11 15.45 0.58
CA GLU A 11 -12.66 15.60 0.68
C GLU A 11 -12.02 14.22 0.84
N LYS A 12 -11.36 13.74 -0.22
CA LYS A 12 -10.51 12.55 -0.15
C LYS A 12 -9.45 12.80 0.92
N VAL A 13 -9.54 12.08 2.04
CA VAL A 13 -8.52 12.09 3.08
C VAL A 13 -7.18 11.76 2.43
N LYS A 14 -6.22 12.68 2.51
CA LYS A 14 -4.88 12.44 1.97
C LYS A 14 -4.25 11.30 2.76
N ALA A 15 -3.69 10.32 2.05
CA ALA A 15 -2.94 9.24 2.68
C ALA A 15 -1.78 9.84 3.50
N MET A 16 -1.74 9.53 4.79
CA MET A 16 -0.62 9.90 5.65
C MET A 16 0.47 8.83 5.57
N TRP A 17 1.60 9.19 4.97
CA TRP A 17 2.79 8.34 4.94
C TRP A 17 3.70 8.69 6.12
N ASN A 18 3.49 8.01 7.25
CA ASN A 18 4.41 8.13 8.38
C ASN A 18 5.66 7.26 8.15
N LYS A 19 6.71 7.50 8.95
CA LYS A 19 8.00 6.80 8.82
C LYS A 19 7.84 5.27 8.85
N ARG A 20 7.00 4.75 9.75
CA ARG A 20 6.73 3.31 9.88
C ARG A 20 6.07 2.73 8.61
N LEU A 21 5.10 3.44 8.02
CA LEU A 21 4.44 3.01 6.79
C LEU A 21 5.40 2.99 5.60
N ILE A 22 6.29 3.99 5.52
CA ILE A 22 7.33 4.04 4.49
C ILE A 22 8.30 2.86 4.64
N GLU A 23 8.77 2.59 5.86
CA GLU A 23 9.66 1.46 6.14
C GLU A 23 9.03 0.12 5.75
N ILE A 24 7.77 -0.12 6.15
CA ILE A 24 7.03 -1.33 5.77
C ILE A 24 6.88 -1.46 4.25
N PHE A 25 6.49 -0.38 3.58
CA PHE A 25 6.33 -0.38 2.12
C PHE A 25 7.65 -0.68 1.40
N CYS A 26 8.74 -0.04 1.81
CA CYS A 26 10.07 -0.26 1.26
C CYS A 26 10.54 -1.71 1.47
N ASP A 27 10.35 -2.28 2.67
CA ASP A 27 10.70 -3.67 2.97
C ASP A 27 9.95 -4.66 2.08
N ILE A 28 8.65 -4.44 1.86
CA ILE A 28 7.84 -5.27 0.97
C ILE A 28 8.35 -5.15 -0.48
N CYS A 29 8.65 -3.94 -0.95
CA CYS A 29 9.21 -3.72 -2.28
C CYS A 29 10.54 -4.45 -2.47
N ILE A 30 11.45 -4.37 -1.51
CA ILE A 30 12.75 -5.06 -1.55
C ILE A 30 12.55 -6.57 -1.64
N LYS A 31 11.65 -7.15 -0.84
CA LYS A 31 11.33 -8.58 -0.88
C LYS A 31 10.81 -9.03 -2.25
N GLU A 32 9.96 -8.24 -2.90
CA GLU A 32 9.44 -8.60 -4.23
C GLU A 32 10.46 -8.37 -5.36
N ILE A 33 11.39 -7.43 -5.21
CA ILE A 33 12.55 -7.28 -6.09
C ILE A 33 13.44 -8.52 -6.02
N LEU A 34 13.76 -9.00 -4.82
CA LEU A 34 14.60 -10.19 -4.61
C LEU A 34 13.97 -11.47 -5.17
N LYS A 35 12.64 -11.51 -5.27
CA LYS A 35 11.89 -12.60 -5.92
C LYS A 35 11.86 -12.50 -7.46
N GLY A 36 12.50 -11.49 -8.04
CA GLY A 36 12.54 -11.28 -9.49
C GLY A 36 11.26 -10.69 -10.07
N ASN A 37 10.33 -10.17 -9.24
CA ASN A 37 9.12 -9.54 -9.76
C ASN A 37 9.35 -8.10 -10.26
N ARG A 38 10.60 -7.63 -10.34
CA ARG A 38 10.96 -6.34 -10.95
C ARG A 38 11.90 -6.60 -12.13
N SER A 39 11.37 -6.48 -13.34
CA SER A 39 12.11 -6.77 -14.58
C SER A 39 13.18 -5.72 -14.88
N ASN A 40 12.84 -4.44 -14.67
CA ASN A 40 13.77 -3.33 -14.80
C ASN A 40 13.37 -2.20 -13.84
N THR A 41 12.52 -1.28 -14.29
CA THR A 41 12.10 -0.09 -13.53
C THR A 41 10.76 -0.26 -12.83
N HIS A 42 9.98 -1.29 -13.20
CA HIS A 42 8.62 -1.52 -12.70
C HIS A 42 8.44 -2.95 -12.20
N PHE A 43 7.51 -3.11 -11.26
CA PHE A 43 7.05 -4.42 -10.83
C PHE A 43 6.15 -5.04 -11.90
N THR A 44 6.19 -6.37 -12.02
CA THR A 44 5.19 -7.13 -12.78
C THR A 44 3.82 -6.95 -12.13
N LYS A 45 2.75 -7.24 -12.87
CA LYS A 45 1.38 -7.20 -12.31
C LYS A 45 1.26 -8.07 -11.05
N ASP A 46 1.83 -9.27 -11.09
CA ASP A 46 1.82 -10.19 -9.96
C ASP A 46 2.66 -9.69 -8.78
N GLY A 47 3.83 -9.10 -9.06
CA GLY A 47 4.66 -8.46 -8.04
C GLY A 47 3.92 -7.33 -7.34
N TRP A 48 3.26 -6.46 -8.11
CA TRP A 48 2.48 -5.37 -7.57
C TRP A 48 1.29 -5.84 -6.73
N LEU A 49 0.57 -6.85 -7.19
CA LEU A 49 -0.54 -7.44 -6.43
C LEU A 49 -0.07 -8.01 -5.08
N LYS A 50 1.11 -8.66 -5.06
CA LYS A 50 1.72 -9.14 -3.81
C LYS A 50 2.14 -8.01 -2.88
N ILE A 51 2.65 -6.90 -3.43
CA ILE A 51 2.99 -5.71 -2.64
C ILE A 51 1.73 -5.17 -1.96
N MET A 52 0.66 -4.94 -2.71
CA MET A 52 -0.64 -4.47 -2.18
C MET A 52 -1.17 -5.41 -1.09
N THR A 53 -1.20 -6.72 -1.37
CA THR A 53 -1.71 -7.75 -0.45
C THR A 53 -0.91 -7.82 0.86
N ASN A 54 0.40 -7.58 0.80
CA ASN A 54 1.26 -7.62 1.98
C ASN A 54 1.24 -6.30 2.75
N PHE A 55 0.89 -5.19 2.10
CA PHE A 55 0.81 -3.88 2.71
C PHE A 55 -0.51 -3.65 3.46
N GLU A 56 -1.58 -4.34 3.05
CA GLU A 56 -2.90 -4.33 3.72
C GLU A 56 -2.99 -5.24 4.96
N LYS A 57 -1.92 -5.97 5.28
CA LYS A 57 -1.81 -6.85 6.46
C LYS A 57 -1.13 -6.16 7.63
#